data_AF-A0A832BQR1-F1
#
_entry.id   AF-A0A832BQR1-F1
#
_cell.length_a   1.000
_cell.length_b   1.000
_cell.length_c   1.000
_cell.angle_alpha   90.00
_cell.angle_beta   90.00
_cell.angle_gamma   90.00
#
_symmetry.space_group_name_H-M   'P 1'
#
loop_
_entity.id
_entity.type
_entity.pdbx_description
1 polymer ?
#
loop_
_entity_poly.entity_id
_entity_poly.type
_entity_poly.pdbx_seq_one_letter_code
_entity_poly.pdbx_strand_id
1 'polypeptide(L)'
;MVKFEARRGRIIIHFFGRKYEWTIEPRYWRNPMIGLVLWLSLPLVLYTVAVVAFDYQPIALMSTLIFANLLIMMAVPYNLQTIGTGRLSFGPHFFLAVGGYTAALLSRDFGLSPALTLPAAFAVGALVALALSPITIISRGVYYVLITLLLPFILGEITYWRSDIFGAETGIPNVELLFPTTGNVTVDVMIFVYVSLAIALVLLFFVDRTLRSRYGFMMGVINEDEDVAQSYGINVRQIKIITFTLTSGAMAICGWFLAHYQGSFSGPVWLMPPFLILVLLTATLGGKGAIYGVVISAYFVATMREITRITFGELSVVVLFLILLLLLYFLREGFWGLYRKRRYREYEPSIKVRKKV
;
A
#
# COMPACT_ATOMS: atom_id res chain seq x y z
N MET A 1 2.12 2.17 -43.85
CA MET A 1 3.39 2.84 -43.43
C MET A 1 3.20 3.39 -42.03
N VAL A 2 3.86 2.81 -41.03
CA VAL A 2 3.81 3.30 -39.64
C VAL A 2 4.97 4.27 -39.45
N LYS A 3 4.68 5.57 -39.30
CA LYS A 3 5.70 6.58 -38.98
C LYS A 3 5.72 6.82 -37.48
N PHE A 4 6.86 6.53 -36.86
CA PHE A 4 7.15 6.82 -35.47
C PHE A 4 7.90 8.16 -35.38
N GLU A 5 7.32 9.14 -34.69
CA GLU A 5 8.02 10.38 -34.32
C GLU A 5 8.09 10.49 -32.80
N ALA A 6 9.31 10.55 -32.26
CA ALA A 6 9.58 10.87 -30.87
C ALA A 6 10.00 12.35 -30.77
N ARG A 7 9.14 13.21 -30.22
CA ARG A 7 9.46 14.61 -29.90
C ARG A 7 9.49 14.78 -28.38
N ARG A 8 10.23 15.79 -27.85
CA ARG A 8 10.38 16.05 -26.40
C ARG A 8 9.02 15.96 -25.67
N GLY A 9 8.79 14.84 -25.00
CA GLY A 9 7.57 14.58 -24.21
C GLY A 9 6.35 14.07 -24.99
N ARG A 10 6.47 13.59 -26.24
CA ARG A 10 5.39 12.95 -27.00
C ARG A 10 5.89 11.82 -27.92
N ILE A 11 5.25 10.66 -27.89
CA ILE A 11 5.31 9.65 -28.95
C ILE A 11 4.11 9.88 -29.86
N ILE A 12 4.34 10.04 -31.15
CA ILE A 12 3.28 10.14 -32.15
C ILE A 12 3.42 8.94 -33.08
N ILE A 13 2.38 8.09 -33.13
CA ILE A 13 2.26 7.04 -34.13
C ILE A 13 1.21 7.46 -35.16
N HIS A 14 1.59 7.42 -36.43
CA HIS A 14 0.66 7.53 -37.54
C HIS A 14 0.32 6.13 -38.05
N PHE A 15 -0.93 5.70 -37.89
CA PHE A 15 -1.43 4.40 -38.35
C PHE A 15 -2.72 4.59 -39.14
N PHE A 16 -2.74 4.15 -40.40
CA PHE A 16 -3.91 4.21 -41.31
C PHE A 16 -4.65 5.56 -41.30
N GLY A 17 -3.93 6.67 -41.47
CA GLY A 17 -4.50 8.02 -41.52
C GLY A 17 -5.01 8.57 -40.17
N ARG A 18 -4.96 7.77 -39.10
CA ARG A 18 -5.24 8.23 -37.74
C ARG A 18 -3.96 8.53 -36.98
N LYS A 19 -3.96 9.69 -36.31
CA LYS A 19 -2.86 10.17 -35.49
C LYS A 19 -3.08 9.74 -34.04
N TYR A 20 -2.21 8.88 -33.53
CA TYR A 20 -2.19 8.49 -32.13
C TYR A 20 -1.09 9.27 -31.43
N GLU A 21 -1.49 10.26 -30.63
CA GLU A 21 -0.57 11.06 -29.82
C GLU A 21 -0.53 10.54 -28.38
N TRP A 22 0.64 10.15 -27.90
CA TRP A 22 0.90 9.84 -26.50
C TRP A 22 1.86 10.86 -25.91
N THR A 23 1.36 11.69 -25.02
CA THR A 23 2.17 12.66 -24.27
C THR A 23 2.95 11.94 -23.17
N ILE A 24 4.26 11.82 -23.32
CA ILE A 24 5.20 11.45 -22.25
C ILE A 24 5.54 12.73 -21.47
N GLU A 25 4.56 13.30 -20.78
CA GLU A 25 4.83 14.27 -19.73
C GLU A 25 4.80 13.54 -18.40
N PRO A 26 5.93 13.38 -17.68
CA PRO A 26 5.91 12.66 -16.40
C PRO A 26 5.27 13.47 -15.26
N ARG A 27 4.81 14.70 -15.56
CA ARG A 27 4.08 15.60 -14.64
C ARG A 27 2.76 14.99 -14.17
N TYR A 28 2.21 14.09 -14.97
CA TYR A 28 1.09 13.23 -14.63
C TYR A 28 1.37 11.93 -15.37
N TRP A 29 1.49 10.79 -14.69
CA TRP A 29 1.22 9.51 -15.35
C TRP A 29 -0.25 9.49 -15.79
N ARG A 30 -0.55 10.23 -16.87
CA ARG A 30 -1.90 10.43 -17.41
C ARG A 30 -2.32 9.26 -18.28
N ASN A 31 -1.36 8.39 -18.64
CA ASN A 31 -1.63 7.06 -19.18
C ASN A 31 -1.36 6.02 -18.10
N PRO A 32 -2.36 5.70 -17.24
CA PRO A 32 -2.25 4.60 -16.29
C PRO A 32 -1.83 3.30 -16.99
N MET A 33 -2.16 3.13 -18.27
CA MET A 33 -1.80 1.97 -19.09
C MET A 33 -0.29 1.79 -19.27
N ILE A 34 0.51 2.84 -19.45
CA ILE A 34 1.97 2.68 -19.66
C ILE A 34 2.67 2.36 -18.34
N GLY A 35 2.26 3.03 -17.24
CA GLY A 35 2.72 2.67 -15.90
C GLY A 35 2.32 1.24 -15.53
N LEU A 36 1.07 0.87 -15.77
CA LEU A 36 0.55 -0.47 -15.51
C LEU A 36 1.25 -1.54 -16.35
N VAL A 37 1.54 -1.30 -17.63
CA VAL A 37 2.31 -2.22 -18.48
C VAL A 37 3.75 -2.36 -18.01
N LEU A 38 4.42 -1.25 -17.67
CA LEU A 38 5.77 -1.29 -17.11
C LEU A 38 5.82 -2.04 -15.77
N TRP A 39 4.74 -2.02 -15.02
CA TRP A 39 4.67 -2.63 -13.69
C TRP A 39 4.26 -4.08 -13.73
N LEU A 40 3.38 -4.44 -14.66
CA LEU A 40 3.09 -5.83 -14.97
C LEU A 40 4.30 -6.55 -15.58
N SER A 41 5.15 -5.82 -16.32
CA SER A 41 6.38 -6.39 -16.87
C SER A 41 7.53 -6.43 -15.87
N LEU A 42 7.54 -5.58 -14.83
CA LEU A 42 8.63 -5.48 -13.87
C LEU A 42 8.95 -6.79 -13.12
N PRO A 43 7.97 -7.56 -12.59
CA PRO A 43 8.23 -8.89 -12.02
C PRO A 43 8.87 -9.85 -13.01
N LEU A 44 8.40 -9.83 -14.26
CA LEU A 44 8.86 -10.73 -15.31
C LEU A 44 10.26 -10.37 -15.79
N VAL A 45 10.59 -9.08 -15.87
CA VAL A 45 11.92 -8.57 -16.17
C VAL A 45 12.90 -8.84 -15.03
N LEU A 46 12.49 -8.64 -13.78
CA LEU A 46 13.34 -8.95 -12.63
C LEU A 46 13.58 -10.46 -12.49
N TYR A 47 12.56 -11.28 -12.78
CA TYR A 47 12.69 -12.73 -12.83
C TYR A 47 13.67 -13.17 -13.92
N THR A 48 13.53 -12.66 -15.14
CA THR A 48 14.44 -13.03 -16.25
C THR A 48 15.86 -12.55 -16.00
N VAL A 49 16.06 -11.34 -15.47
CA VAL A 49 17.40 -10.83 -15.13
C VAL A 49 18.02 -11.65 -14.00
N ALA A 50 17.29 -12.01 -12.96
CA ALA A 50 17.85 -12.77 -11.85
C ALA A 50 18.19 -14.23 -12.22
N VAL A 51 17.35 -14.88 -13.02
CA VAL A 51 17.59 -16.25 -13.50
C VAL A 51 18.74 -16.28 -14.52
N VAL A 52 18.80 -15.31 -15.44
CA VAL A 52 19.79 -15.33 -16.53
C VAL A 52 21.14 -14.74 -16.11
N ALA A 53 21.16 -13.71 -15.24
CA ALA A 53 22.39 -12.99 -14.93
C ALA A 53 23.05 -13.40 -13.59
N PHE A 54 22.31 -13.97 -12.63
CA PHE A 54 22.81 -14.15 -11.26
C PHE A 54 22.68 -15.57 -10.70
N ASP A 55 22.16 -16.53 -11.48
CA ASP A 55 21.93 -17.92 -11.05
C ASP A 55 21.22 -18.01 -9.69
N TYR A 56 20.36 -17.02 -9.44
CA TYR A 56 19.81 -16.73 -8.13
C TYR A 56 18.56 -17.59 -7.88
N GLN A 57 18.38 -18.06 -6.64
CA GLN A 57 17.23 -18.88 -6.25
C GLN A 57 15.91 -18.16 -6.63
N PRO A 58 15.17 -18.65 -7.65
CA PRO A 58 14.03 -17.92 -8.22
C PRO A 58 12.90 -17.68 -7.20
N ILE A 59 12.79 -18.57 -6.21
CA ILE A 59 11.77 -18.53 -5.15
C ILE A 59 12.02 -17.34 -4.19
N ALA A 60 13.28 -17.06 -3.84
CA ALA A 60 13.61 -15.98 -2.91
C ALA A 60 13.26 -14.60 -3.51
N LEU A 61 13.55 -14.41 -4.79
CA LEU A 61 13.18 -13.19 -5.52
C LEU A 61 11.67 -13.02 -5.60
N MET A 62 10.93 -14.08 -5.92
CA MET A 62 9.46 -14.02 -5.96
C MET A 62 8.86 -13.66 -4.59
N SER A 63 9.38 -14.25 -3.50
CA SER A 63 8.93 -13.92 -2.15
C SER A 63 9.19 -12.44 -1.78
N THR A 64 10.29 -11.88 -2.29
CA THR A 64 10.63 -10.46 -2.13
C THR A 64 9.65 -9.56 -2.88
N LEU A 65 9.25 -9.96 -4.10
CA LEU A 65 8.25 -9.24 -4.89
C LEU A 65 6.86 -9.27 -4.22
N ILE A 66 6.46 -10.42 -3.67
CA ILE A 66 5.21 -10.53 -2.90
C ILE A 66 5.25 -9.62 -1.68
N PHE A 67 6.37 -9.60 -0.95
CA PHE A 67 6.55 -8.71 0.19
C PHE A 67 6.52 -7.22 -0.21
N ALA A 68 7.13 -6.85 -1.35
CA ALA A 68 7.03 -5.51 -1.90
C ALA A 68 5.56 -5.14 -2.20
N ASN A 69 4.82 -6.03 -2.86
CA ASN A 69 3.39 -5.82 -3.15
C ASN A 69 2.57 -5.66 -1.87
N LEU A 70 2.88 -6.42 -0.83
CA LEU A 70 2.26 -6.31 0.48
C LEU A 70 2.50 -4.93 1.10
N LEU A 71 3.74 -4.43 1.06
CA LEU A 71 4.07 -3.08 1.51
C LEU A 71 3.31 -2.02 0.72
N ILE A 72 3.10 -2.19 -0.59
CA ILE A 72 2.26 -1.28 -1.40
C ILE A 72 0.82 -1.32 -0.91
N MET A 73 0.25 -2.51 -0.74
CA MET A 73 -1.14 -2.71 -0.29
C MET A 73 -1.41 -2.05 1.07
N MET A 74 -0.38 -1.91 1.91
CA MET A 74 -0.45 -1.19 3.18
C MET A 74 -0.18 0.31 3.07
N ALA A 75 0.92 0.67 2.44
CA ALA A 75 1.40 2.04 2.42
C ALA A 75 0.51 2.95 1.57
N VAL A 76 -0.16 2.41 0.53
CA VAL A 76 -1.05 3.19 -0.34
C VAL A 76 -2.32 3.67 0.40
N PRO A 77 -3.14 2.80 1.03
CA PRO A 77 -4.25 3.25 1.88
C PRO A 77 -3.78 4.09 3.07
N TYR A 78 -2.65 3.76 3.67
CA TYR A 78 -2.07 4.56 4.75
C TYR A 78 -1.74 6.00 4.31
N ASN A 79 -1.19 6.16 3.11
CA ASN A 79 -0.90 7.48 2.55
C ASN A 79 -2.16 8.28 2.25
N LEU A 80 -3.30 7.64 1.98
CA LEU A 80 -4.58 8.36 1.90
C LEU A 80 -4.96 9.00 3.25
N GLN A 81 -4.69 8.34 4.38
CA GLN A 81 -4.91 8.95 5.71
C GLN A 81 -3.94 10.11 5.96
N THR A 82 -2.65 9.89 5.69
CA THR A 82 -1.57 10.84 6.00
C THR A 82 -1.57 12.07 5.09
N ILE A 83 -1.61 11.87 3.77
CA ILE A 83 -1.62 12.96 2.77
C ILE A 83 -3.01 13.59 2.68
N GLY A 84 -4.06 12.78 2.81
CA GLY A 84 -5.44 13.26 2.76
C GLY A 84 -5.77 14.11 3.97
N THR A 85 -5.88 13.52 5.16
CA THR A 85 -6.37 14.23 6.36
C THR A 85 -5.29 14.82 7.26
N GLY A 86 -4.01 14.68 6.91
CA GLY A 86 -2.89 15.19 7.72
C GLY A 86 -2.61 14.40 9.00
N ARG A 87 -3.21 13.21 9.16
CA ARG A 87 -3.12 12.41 10.40
C ARG A 87 -2.19 11.22 10.22
N LEU A 88 -1.17 11.16 11.06
CA LEU A 88 -0.27 10.00 11.16
C LEU A 88 -0.88 8.95 12.09
N SER A 89 -1.22 7.78 11.55
CA SER A 89 -1.72 6.64 12.33
C SER A 89 -0.63 5.59 12.51
N PHE A 90 -0.49 5.04 13.72
CA PHE A 90 0.41 3.93 14.00
C PHE A 90 -0.35 2.58 14.10
N GLY A 91 -1.63 2.56 13.69
CA GLY A 91 -2.48 1.37 13.66
C GLY A 91 -2.59 0.55 12.35
N PRO A 92 -1.94 0.84 11.21
CA PRO A 92 -2.14 0.06 9.97
C PRO A 92 -2.09 -1.46 10.11
N HIS A 93 -1.07 -1.96 10.81
CA HIS A 93 -0.84 -3.38 11.06
C HIS A 93 -1.87 -4.05 11.98
N PHE A 94 -2.61 -3.28 12.80
CA PHE A 94 -3.79 -3.80 13.52
C PHE A 94 -4.88 -4.22 12.52
N PHE A 95 -5.14 -3.40 11.49
CA PHE A 95 -6.13 -3.74 10.47
C PHE A 95 -5.67 -4.87 9.54
N LEU A 96 -4.35 -5.04 9.34
CA LEU A 96 -3.79 -6.27 8.76
C LEU A 96 -4.29 -7.48 9.53
N ALA A 97 -4.04 -7.49 10.85
CA ALA A 97 -4.35 -8.62 11.69
C ALA A 97 -5.86 -8.91 11.75
N VAL A 98 -6.69 -7.87 11.86
CA VAL A 98 -8.16 -8.03 11.80
C VAL A 98 -8.58 -8.72 10.49
N GLY A 99 -8.07 -8.27 9.34
CA GLY A 99 -8.41 -8.89 8.05
C GLY A 99 -7.89 -10.32 7.90
N GLY A 100 -6.67 -10.59 8.36
CA GLY A 100 -6.06 -11.92 8.32
C GLY A 100 -6.77 -12.92 9.22
N TYR A 101 -7.10 -12.55 10.46
CA TYR A 101 -7.88 -13.39 11.36
C TYR A 101 -9.29 -13.63 10.86
N THR A 102 -9.94 -12.62 10.28
CA THR A 102 -11.27 -12.78 9.68
C THR A 102 -11.22 -13.80 8.54
N ALA A 103 -10.25 -13.69 7.65
CA ALA A 103 -10.08 -14.63 6.54
C ALA A 103 -9.75 -16.05 7.03
N ALA A 104 -8.86 -16.17 8.02
CA ALA A 104 -8.44 -17.45 8.55
C ALA A 104 -9.56 -18.19 9.29
N LEU A 105 -10.33 -17.49 10.15
CA LEU A 105 -11.46 -18.09 10.86
C LEU A 105 -12.59 -18.50 9.91
N LEU A 106 -12.95 -17.63 8.95
CA LEU A 106 -14.02 -17.94 7.99
C LEU A 106 -13.65 -19.10 7.06
N SER A 107 -12.39 -19.20 6.66
CA SER A 107 -11.93 -20.31 5.83
C SER A 107 -11.84 -21.61 6.62
N ARG A 108 -11.28 -21.59 7.84
CA ARG A 108 -11.12 -22.79 8.68
C ARG A 108 -12.45 -23.34 9.21
N ASP A 109 -13.28 -22.49 9.81
CA ASP A 109 -14.46 -22.94 10.57
C ASP A 109 -15.68 -23.13 9.67
N PHE A 110 -15.83 -22.31 8.64
CA PHE A 110 -16.98 -22.35 7.72
C PHE A 110 -16.64 -22.91 6.33
N GLY A 111 -15.37 -23.21 6.05
CA GLY A 111 -14.95 -23.71 4.72
C GLY A 111 -15.23 -22.72 3.60
N LEU A 112 -15.28 -21.41 3.89
CA LEU A 112 -15.62 -20.41 2.89
C LEU A 112 -14.44 -20.18 1.94
N SER A 113 -14.78 -20.11 0.65
CA SER A 113 -13.80 -19.88 -0.41
C SER A 113 -13.13 -18.50 -0.28
N PRO A 114 -11.88 -18.35 -0.75
CA PRO A 114 -11.14 -17.09 -0.71
C PRO A 114 -11.89 -15.90 -1.32
N ALA A 115 -12.76 -16.14 -2.31
CA ALA A 115 -13.57 -15.10 -2.94
C ALA A 115 -14.64 -14.51 -2.00
N LEU A 116 -15.20 -15.32 -1.10
CA LEU A 116 -16.20 -14.88 -0.13
C LEU A 116 -15.57 -14.27 1.12
N THR A 117 -14.37 -14.72 1.49
CA THR A 117 -13.64 -14.15 2.62
C THR A 117 -13.08 -12.75 2.33
N LEU A 118 -12.85 -12.38 1.05
CA LEU A 118 -12.39 -11.05 0.65
C LEU A 118 -13.36 -9.92 1.06
N PRO A 119 -14.64 -9.91 0.63
CA PRO A 119 -15.57 -8.87 1.04
C PRO A 119 -15.83 -8.89 2.55
N ALA A 120 -15.79 -10.06 3.19
CA ALA A 120 -15.91 -10.19 4.63
C ALA A 120 -14.74 -9.53 5.37
N ALA A 121 -13.50 -9.75 4.94
CA ALA A 121 -12.31 -9.12 5.52
C ALA A 121 -12.36 -7.59 5.39
N PHE A 122 -12.76 -7.08 4.22
CA PHE A 122 -12.97 -5.64 4.03
C PHE A 122 -14.06 -5.10 4.95
N ALA A 123 -15.22 -5.78 5.03
CA ALA A 123 -16.35 -5.36 5.83
C ALA A 123 -16.03 -5.36 7.33
N VAL A 124 -15.39 -6.42 7.85
CA VAL A 124 -14.99 -6.49 9.26
C VAL A 124 -13.94 -5.42 9.57
N GLY A 125 -12.93 -5.24 8.72
CA GLY A 125 -11.94 -4.16 8.88
C GLY A 125 -12.59 -2.77 8.92
N ALA A 126 -13.56 -2.52 8.03
CA ALA A 126 -14.32 -1.27 8.00
C ALA A 126 -15.22 -1.11 9.24
N LEU A 127 -15.91 -2.16 9.68
CA LEU A 127 -16.78 -2.14 10.86
C LEU A 127 -15.99 -1.88 12.14
N VAL A 128 -14.85 -2.56 12.31
CA VAL A 128 -13.94 -2.33 13.46
C VAL A 128 -13.41 -0.90 13.43
N ALA A 129 -13.00 -0.38 12.27
CA ALA A 129 -12.55 1.00 12.14
C ALA A 129 -13.67 2.01 12.46
N LEU A 130 -14.90 1.74 12.03
CA LEU A 130 -16.06 2.57 12.33
C LEU A 130 -16.39 2.55 13.83
N ALA A 131 -16.30 1.39 14.48
CA ALA A 131 -16.47 1.25 15.93
C ALA A 131 -15.38 1.99 16.72
N LEU A 132 -14.14 2.02 16.23
CA LEU A 132 -13.02 2.75 16.83
C LEU A 132 -12.97 4.24 16.46
N SER A 133 -13.76 4.66 15.47
CA SER A 133 -13.78 6.04 14.98
C SER A 133 -14.10 7.09 16.05
N PRO A 134 -15.02 6.89 17.02
CA PRO A 134 -15.31 7.89 18.04
C PRO A 134 -14.08 8.19 18.92
N ILE A 135 -13.33 7.16 19.29
CA ILE A 135 -12.13 7.27 20.13
C ILE A 135 -11.04 8.05 19.39
N THR A 136 -10.84 7.73 18.11
CA THR A 136 -9.79 8.32 17.29
C THR A 136 -10.08 9.75 16.81
N ILE A 137 -11.36 10.16 16.78
CA ILE A 137 -11.75 11.53 16.43
C ILE A 137 -11.46 12.52 17.56
N ILE A 138 -11.68 12.10 18.81
CA ILE A 138 -11.48 12.94 20.00
C ILE A 138 -10.01 13.33 20.13
N SER A 139 -9.10 12.44 19.78
CA SER A 139 -7.66 12.68 19.81
C SER A 139 -7.20 13.61 18.68
N ARG A 140 -6.37 14.60 19.02
CA ARG A 140 -5.65 15.47 18.08
C ARG A 140 -4.14 15.23 18.17
N GLY A 141 -3.44 15.34 17.04
CA GLY A 141 -1.98 15.27 16.97
C GLY A 141 -1.39 13.99 17.57
N VAL A 142 -0.48 14.15 18.53
CA VAL A 142 0.28 13.06 19.17
C VAL A 142 -0.63 12.04 19.87
N TYR A 143 -1.74 12.49 20.45
CA TYR A 143 -2.68 11.58 21.12
C TYR A 143 -3.29 10.55 20.15
N TYR A 144 -3.54 10.94 18.89
CA TYR A 144 -4.05 10.01 17.87
C TYR A 144 -3.01 8.93 17.53
N VAL A 145 -1.74 9.32 17.44
CA VAL A 145 -0.62 8.40 17.23
C VAL A 145 -0.53 7.39 18.38
N LEU A 146 -0.59 7.86 19.63
CA LEU A 146 -0.50 6.99 20.81
C LEU A 146 -1.67 6.00 20.91
N ILE A 147 -2.91 6.47 20.70
CA ILE A 147 -4.09 5.59 20.72
C ILE A 147 -3.99 4.53 19.62
N THR A 148 -3.61 4.92 18.40
CA THR A 148 -3.52 3.98 17.29
C THR A 148 -2.35 2.99 17.43
N LEU A 149 -1.28 3.38 18.12
CA LEU A 149 -0.17 2.50 18.48
C LEU A 149 -0.58 1.43 19.51
N LEU A 150 -1.50 1.74 20.43
CA LEU A 150 -1.97 0.78 21.44
C LEU A 150 -2.86 -0.32 20.85
N LEU A 151 -3.61 -0.05 19.78
CA LEU A 151 -4.54 -1.01 19.18
C LEU A 151 -3.87 -2.36 18.79
N PRO A 152 -2.72 -2.38 18.09
CA PRO A 152 -2.00 -3.62 17.81
C PRO A 152 -1.58 -4.40 19.05
N PHE A 153 -1.11 -3.72 20.11
CA PHE A 153 -0.72 -4.38 21.36
C PHE A 153 -1.92 -5.02 22.05
N ILE A 154 -3.06 -4.32 22.10
CA ILE A 154 -4.30 -4.84 22.66
C ILE A 154 -4.75 -6.08 21.88
N LEU A 155 -4.71 -6.03 20.54
CA LEU A 155 -5.06 -7.20 19.72
C LEU A 155 -4.08 -8.36 19.92
N GLY A 156 -2.79 -8.08 20.06
CA GLY A 156 -1.78 -9.08 20.39
C GLY A 156 -2.12 -9.79 21.69
N GLU A 157 -2.41 -9.05 22.75
CA GLU A 157 -2.79 -9.61 24.05
C GLU A 157 -4.09 -10.42 23.98
N ILE A 158 -5.10 -9.94 23.22
CA ILE A 158 -6.33 -10.69 22.99
C ILE A 158 -6.04 -12.04 22.32
N THR A 159 -5.09 -12.09 21.38
CA THR A 159 -4.74 -13.35 20.69
C THR A 159 -4.04 -14.35 21.60
N TYR A 160 -3.31 -13.88 22.62
CA TYR A 160 -2.74 -14.74 23.67
C TYR A 160 -3.81 -15.20 24.66
N TRP A 161 -4.68 -14.28 25.10
CA TRP A 161 -5.74 -14.59 26.06
C TRP A 161 -6.78 -15.56 25.48
N ARG A 162 -7.13 -15.41 24.19
CA ARG A 162 -8.02 -16.29 23.43
C ARG A 162 -7.25 -17.20 22.47
N SER A 163 -6.28 -17.91 23.01
CA SER A 163 -5.47 -18.88 22.27
C SER A 163 -6.30 -20.03 21.68
N ASP A 164 -7.46 -20.33 22.28
CA ASP A 164 -8.45 -21.30 21.79
C ASP A 164 -8.97 -20.96 20.38
N ILE A 165 -9.18 -19.67 20.12
CA ILE A 165 -9.74 -19.18 18.85
C ILE A 165 -8.62 -18.76 17.90
N PHE A 166 -7.65 -17.98 18.38
CA PHE A 166 -6.65 -17.32 17.54
C PHE A 166 -5.32 -18.09 17.41
N GLY A 167 -5.11 -19.12 18.22
CA GLY A 167 -3.89 -19.94 18.18
C GLY A 167 -2.61 -19.23 18.66
N ALA A 168 -2.72 -18.03 19.25
CA ALA A 168 -1.59 -17.24 19.76
C ALA A 168 -0.41 -17.16 18.76
N GLU A 169 0.80 -17.56 19.14
CA GLU A 169 1.98 -17.54 18.26
C GLU A 169 1.88 -18.52 17.09
N THR A 170 1.26 -19.69 17.31
CA THR A 170 1.10 -20.72 16.27
C THR A 170 0.16 -20.26 15.16
N GLY A 171 -0.71 -19.30 15.47
CA GLY A 171 -1.71 -18.78 14.55
C GLY A 171 -2.80 -19.78 14.21
N ILE A 172 -3.58 -19.45 13.19
CA ILE A 172 -4.67 -20.30 12.69
C ILE A 172 -4.16 -21.05 11.45
N PRO A 173 -3.94 -22.38 11.53
CA PRO A 173 -3.52 -23.20 10.39
C PRO A 173 -4.72 -23.59 9.51
N ASN A 174 -4.43 -24.26 8.38
CA ASN A 174 -5.42 -24.83 7.46
C ASN A 174 -6.35 -23.80 6.81
N VAL A 175 -5.83 -22.63 6.47
CA VAL A 175 -6.55 -21.65 5.64
C VAL A 175 -6.49 -22.14 4.20
N GLU A 176 -7.63 -22.17 3.52
CA GLU A 176 -7.70 -22.58 2.11
C GLU A 176 -6.80 -21.68 1.26
N LEU A 177 -5.94 -22.26 0.44
CA LEU A 177 -5.08 -21.49 -0.44
C LEU A 177 -5.92 -20.76 -1.51
N LEU A 178 -5.48 -19.58 -1.91
CA LEU A 178 -6.15 -18.78 -2.96
C LEU A 178 -6.36 -19.54 -4.27
N PHE A 179 -5.43 -20.42 -4.62
CA PHE A 179 -5.49 -21.29 -5.79
C PHE A 179 -5.07 -22.70 -5.38
N PRO A 180 -5.67 -23.74 -5.97
CA PRO A 180 -5.22 -25.11 -5.78
C PRO A 180 -3.78 -25.26 -6.27
N THR A 181 -2.96 -26.00 -5.53
CA THR A 181 -1.56 -26.24 -5.86
C THR A 181 -1.46 -26.96 -7.20
N THR A 182 -0.78 -26.36 -8.18
CA THR A 182 -0.64 -26.92 -9.54
C THR A 182 0.39 -28.06 -9.60
N GLY A 183 1.02 -28.39 -8.46
CA GLY A 183 2.09 -29.38 -8.32
C GLY A 183 3.48 -28.81 -8.62
N ASN A 184 3.58 -27.60 -9.18
CA ASN A 184 4.84 -26.90 -9.40
C ASN A 184 4.91 -25.61 -8.57
N VAL A 185 5.74 -25.65 -7.53
CA VAL A 185 5.93 -24.55 -6.56
C VAL A 185 6.28 -23.23 -7.25
N THR A 186 7.07 -23.26 -8.33
CA THR A 186 7.49 -22.02 -9.02
C THR A 186 6.34 -21.32 -9.73
N VAL A 187 5.42 -22.09 -10.32
CA VAL A 187 4.25 -21.57 -11.02
C VAL A 187 3.26 -21.00 -10.02
N ASP A 188 3.02 -21.72 -8.92
CA ASP A 188 2.11 -21.29 -7.87
C ASP A 188 2.57 -19.96 -7.26
N VAL A 189 3.84 -19.84 -6.89
CA VAL A 189 4.41 -18.59 -6.36
C VAL A 189 4.32 -17.44 -7.39
N MET A 190 4.53 -17.72 -8.68
CA MET A 190 4.37 -16.71 -9.74
C MET A 190 2.92 -16.21 -9.83
N ILE A 191 1.93 -17.10 -9.71
CA ILE A 191 0.50 -16.72 -9.67
C ILE A 191 0.24 -15.77 -8.49
N PHE A 192 0.77 -16.08 -7.31
CA PHE A 192 0.66 -15.21 -6.13
C PHE A 192 1.33 -13.83 -6.32
N VAL A 193 2.45 -13.75 -7.05
CA VAL A 193 3.08 -12.45 -7.41
C VAL A 193 2.13 -11.62 -8.25
N TYR A 194 1.50 -12.20 -9.29
CA TYR A 194 0.58 -11.45 -10.15
C TYR A 194 -0.71 -11.06 -9.44
N VAL A 195 -1.23 -11.92 -8.57
CA VAL A 195 -2.45 -11.64 -7.80
C VAL A 195 -2.20 -10.53 -6.78
N SER A 196 -1.09 -10.59 -6.02
CA SER A 196 -0.71 -9.50 -5.11
C SER A 196 -0.49 -8.18 -5.83
N LEU A 197 0.15 -8.21 -7.01
CA LEU A 197 0.33 -7.03 -7.84
C LEU A 197 -1.01 -6.46 -8.32
N ALA A 198 -1.93 -7.32 -8.77
CA ALA A 198 -3.26 -6.91 -9.22
C ALA A 198 -4.02 -6.19 -8.09
N ILE A 199 -4.02 -6.74 -6.88
CA ILE A 199 -4.69 -6.12 -5.73
C ILE A 199 -4.02 -4.79 -5.37
N ALA A 200 -2.68 -4.74 -5.34
CA ALA A 200 -1.92 -3.52 -5.08
C ALA A 200 -2.25 -2.41 -6.10
N LEU A 201 -2.37 -2.76 -7.39
CA LEU A 201 -2.74 -1.83 -8.45
C LEU A 201 -4.20 -1.35 -8.33
N VAL A 202 -5.13 -2.23 -7.95
CA VAL A 202 -6.52 -1.86 -7.69
C VAL A 202 -6.63 -0.87 -6.54
N LEU A 203 -5.92 -1.12 -5.43
CA LEU A 203 -5.87 -0.21 -4.29
C LEU A 203 -5.23 1.13 -4.66
N LEU A 204 -4.13 1.11 -5.43
CA LEU A 204 -3.48 2.32 -5.94
C LEU A 204 -4.42 3.14 -6.81
N PHE A 205 -5.13 2.49 -7.74
CA PHE A 205 -6.11 3.13 -8.60
C PHE A 205 -7.24 3.76 -7.79
N PHE A 206 -7.77 3.04 -6.80
CA PHE A 206 -8.83 3.53 -5.92
C PHE A 206 -8.37 4.78 -5.13
N VAL A 207 -7.18 4.73 -4.54
CA VAL A 207 -6.62 5.85 -3.77
C VAL A 207 -6.31 7.06 -4.67
N ASP A 208 -5.71 6.86 -5.85
CA ASP A 208 -5.47 7.95 -6.82
C ASP A 208 -6.78 8.61 -7.27
N ARG A 209 -7.81 7.80 -7.57
CA ARG A 209 -9.12 8.33 -7.95
C ARG A 209 -9.77 9.13 -6.83
N THR A 210 -9.62 8.66 -5.59
CA THR A 210 -10.17 9.31 -4.39
C THR A 210 -9.50 10.65 -4.14
N LEU A 211 -8.17 10.74 -4.22
CA LEU A 211 -7.44 12.01 -4.07
C LEU A 211 -7.77 13.04 -5.17
N ARG A 212 -8.13 12.59 -6.38
CA ARG A 212 -8.55 13.48 -7.48
C ARG A 212 -10.04 13.84 -7.45
N SER A 213 -10.79 13.30 -6.50
CA SER A 213 -12.23 13.56 -6.36
C SER A 213 -12.49 14.80 -5.48
N ARG A 214 -13.77 15.19 -5.36
CA ARG A 214 -14.19 16.25 -4.42
C ARG A 214 -13.82 15.91 -2.98
N TYR A 215 -13.88 14.63 -2.59
CA TYR A 215 -13.44 14.17 -1.27
C TYR A 215 -11.95 14.42 -1.06
N GLY A 216 -11.12 14.21 -2.09
CA GLY A 216 -9.70 14.52 -2.06
C GLY A 216 -9.40 15.99 -1.82
N PHE A 217 -10.17 16.88 -2.44
CA PHE A 217 -10.08 18.32 -2.20
C PHE A 217 -10.47 18.67 -0.76
N MET A 218 -11.60 18.17 -0.26
CA MET A 218 -12.03 18.43 1.12
C MET A 218 -11.03 17.90 2.15
N MET A 219 -10.42 16.74 1.89
CA MET A 219 -9.32 16.21 2.71
C MET A 219 -8.11 17.15 2.69
N GLY A 220 -7.70 17.65 1.53
CA GLY A 220 -6.61 18.62 1.41
C GLY A 220 -6.84 19.89 2.23
N VAL A 221 -8.05 20.45 2.21
CA VAL A 221 -8.43 21.62 3.02
C VAL A 221 -8.34 21.30 4.52
N ILE A 222 -8.77 20.11 4.94
CA ILE A 222 -8.66 19.64 6.34
C ILE A 222 -7.20 19.51 6.77
N ASN A 223 -6.31 19.07 5.86
CA ASN A 223 -4.88 18.92 6.15
C ASN A 223 -4.17 20.28 6.32
N GLU A 224 -4.59 21.31 5.57
CA GLU A 224 -4.04 22.66 5.73
C GLU A 224 -4.48 23.29 7.05
N ASP A 225 -5.79 23.38 7.29
CA ASP A 225 -6.34 23.93 8.53
C ASP A 225 -7.75 23.38 8.81
N GLU A 226 -7.87 22.62 9.90
CA GLU A 226 -9.13 21.98 10.30
C GLU A 226 -10.21 22.99 10.72
N ASP A 227 -9.82 24.12 11.29
CA ASP A 227 -10.74 25.16 11.81
C ASP A 227 -11.26 26.01 10.64
N VAL A 228 -10.38 26.32 9.68
CA VAL A 228 -10.78 26.95 8.41
C VAL A 228 -11.73 26.05 7.63
N ALA A 229 -11.43 24.76 7.51
CA ALA A 229 -12.32 23.80 6.84
C ALA A 229 -13.74 23.80 7.46
N GLN A 230 -13.84 23.83 8.79
CA GLN A 230 -15.12 23.90 9.51
C GLN A 230 -15.87 25.19 9.22
N SER A 231 -15.17 26.33 9.15
CA SER A 231 -15.77 27.63 8.82
C SER A 231 -16.41 27.66 7.43
N TYR A 232 -15.89 26.88 6.48
CA TYR A 232 -16.45 26.70 5.13
C TYR A 232 -17.59 25.66 5.07
N GLY A 233 -18.06 25.15 6.21
CA GLY A 233 -19.18 24.19 6.29
C GLY A 233 -18.78 22.74 5.99
N ILE A 234 -17.49 22.41 5.95
CA ILE A 234 -17.02 21.03 5.77
C ILE A 234 -17.23 20.26 7.08
N ASN A 235 -17.96 19.13 7.01
CA ASN A 235 -18.07 18.23 8.16
C ASN A 235 -16.77 17.42 8.32
N VAL A 236 -15.79 18.01 9.01
CA VAL A 236 -14.46 17.43 9.23
C VAL A 236 -14.54 16.06 9.92
N ARG A 237 -15.50 15.89 10.85
CA ARG A 237 -15.71 14.62 11.56
C ARG A 237 -16.10 13.51 10.60
N GLN A 238 -17.09 13.74 9.74
CA GLN A 238 -17.56 12.74 8.78
C GLN A 238 -16.46 12.33 7.80
N ILE A 239 -15.69 13.29 7.28
CA ILE A 239 -14.61 12.99 6.33
C ILE A 239 -13.53 12.13 6.99
N LYS A 240 -13.15 12.46 8.23
CA LYS A 240 -12.17 11.65 8.98
C LYS A 240 -12.65 10.22 9.24
N ILE A 241 -13.93 10.04 9.59
CA ILE A 241 -14.53 8.70 9.77
C ILE A 241 -14.47 7.93 8.45
N ILE A 242 -14.96 8.52 7.36
CA ILE A 242 -15.02 7.85 6.06
C ILE A 242 -13.61 7.47 5.59
N THR A 243 -12.65 8.38 5.68
CA THR A 243 -11.26 8.12 5.28
C THR A 243 -10.65 7.02 6.15
N PHE A 244 -10.82 7.06 7.47
CA PHE A 244 -10.29 6.05 8.37
C PHE A 244 -10.92 4.68 8.11
N THR A 245 -12.24 4.60 7.95
CA THR A 245 -12.97 3.36 7.69
C THR A 245 -12.59 2.72 6.35
N LEU A 246 -12.56 3.49 5.26
CA LEU A 246 -12.24 2.97 3.92
C LEU A 246 -10.80 2.47 3.83
N THR A 247 -9.86 3.23 4.39
CA THR A 247 -8.43 2.85 4.36
C THR A 247 -8.16 1.65 5.26
N SER A 248 -8.84 1.55 6.41
CA SER A 248 -8.75 0.38 7.28
C SER A 248 -9.31 -0.89 6.65
N GLY A 249 -10.45 -0.79 5.97
CA GLY A 249 -10.98 -1.90 5.16
C GLY A 249 -10.01 -2.31 4.04
N ALA A 250 -9.39 -1.34 3.36
CA ALA A 250 -8.38 -1.63 2.35
C ALA A 250 -7.12 -2.31 2.92
N MET A 251 -6.67 -1.92 4.12
CA MET A 251 -5.58 -2.59 4.83
C MET A 251 -5.95 -4.00 5.31
N ALA A 252 -7.23 -4.26 5.62
CA ALA A 252 -7.71 -5.60 5.95
C ALA A 252 -7.64 -6.57 4.76
N ILE A 253 -7.81 -6.09 3.52
CA ILE A 253 -7.59 -6.91 2.31
C ILE A 253 -6.15 -7.43 2.24
N CYS A 254 -5.18 -6.67 2.76
CA CYS A 254 -3.80 -7.11 2.84
C CYS A 254 -3.59 -8.27 3.82
N GLY A 255 -4.28 -8.24 4.97
CA GLY A 255 -4.32 -9.38 5.88
C GLY A 255 -4.97 -10.62 5.28
N TRP A 256 -6.08 -10.44 4.56
CA TRP A 256 -6.74 -11.53 3.82
C TRP A 256 -5.79 -12.19 2.81
N PHE A 257 -5.09 -11.39 1.99
CA PHE A 257 -4.13 -11.92 1.02
C PHE A 257 -3.03 -12.71 1.73
N LEU A 258 -2.51 -12.22 2.86
CA LEU A 258 -1.46 -12.91 3.60
C LEU A 258 -1.92 -14.26 4.15
N ALA A 259 -3.12 -14.33 4.72
CA ALA A 259 -3.69 -15.57 5.27
C ALA A 259 -3.80 -16.67 4.19
N HIS A 260 -4.32 -16.32 3.01
CA HIS A 260 -4.48 -17.27 1.90
C HIS A 260 -3.19 -17.54 1.12
N TYR A 261 -2.19 -16.66 1.21
CA TYR A 261 -0.85 -16.88 0.64
C TYR A 261 -0.05 -17.88 1.49
N GLN A 262 -0.08 -17.74 2.81
CA GLN A 262 0.68 -18.60 3.72
C GLN A 262 -0.06 -19.89 4.10
N GLY A 263 -1.34 -20.03 3.78
CA GLY A 263 -2.20 -21.13 4.24
C GLY A 263 -2.40 -21.14 5.76
N SER A 264 -1.97 -20.08 6.43
CA SER A 264 -2.03 -19.88 7.86
C SER A 264 -1.94 -18.38 8.17
N PHE A 265 -2.44 -17.97 9.32
CA PHE A 265 -2.31 -16.59 9.77
C PHE A 265 -1.93 -16.52 11.24
N SER A 266 -0.78 -15.94 11.55
CA SER A 266 -0.33 -15.66 12.92
C SER A 266 -0.22 -14.15 13.13
N GLY A 267 -1.14 -13.59 13.91
CA GLY A 267 -1.17 -12.15 14.18
C GLY A 267 0.06 -11.62 14.94
N PRO A 268 0.60 -12.31 15.98
CA PRO A 268 1.75 -11.81 16.74
C PRO A 268 2.96 -11.43 15.89
N VAL A 269 3.21 -12.17 14.80
CA VAL A 269 4.31 -11.89 13.87
C VAL A 269 4.16 -10.53 13.17
N TRP A 270 2.93 -10.15 12.82
CA TRP A 270 2.64 -8.91 12.07
C TRP A 270 2.29 -7.72 12.96
N LEU A 271 1.86 -7.98 14.19
CA LEU A 271 1.49 -6.97 15.19
C LEU A 271 2.70 -6.29 15.83
N MET A 272 3.92 -6.76 15.55
CA MET A 272 5.13 -6.18 16.14
C MET A 272 5.50 -4.81 15.53
N PRO A 273 6.06 -3.88 16.33
CA PRO A 273 6.49 -2.56 15.87
C PRO A 273 7.44 -2.51 14.66
N PRO A 274 8.39 -3.46 14.46
CA PRO A 274 9.26 -3.43 13.28
C PRO A 274 8.48 -3.42 11.96
N PHE A 275 7.37 -4.17 11.88
CA PHE A 275 6.56 -4.20 10.66
C PHE A 275 5.85 -2.86 10.41
N LEU A 276 5.30 -2.24 11.47
CA LEU A 276 4.76 -0.88 11.40
C LEU A 276 5.80 0.10 10.85
N ILE A 277 7.01 0.09 11.39
CA ILE A 277 8.08 1.00 10.97
C ILE A 277 8.42 0.81 9.50
N LEU A 278 8.43 -0.43 8.98
CA LEU A 278 8.61 -0.69 7.55
C LEU A 278 7.50 -0.09 6.69
N VAL A 279 6.24 -0.19 7.12
CA VAL A 279 5.10 0.43 6.42
C VAL A 279 5.23 1.96 6.41
N LEU A 280 5.58 2.56 7.57
CA LEU A 280 5.80 4.00 7.71
C LEU A 280 6.96 4.50 6.85
N LEU A 281 8.09 3.78 6.86
CA LEU A 281 9.26 4.12 6.04
C LEU A 281 8.95 3.99 4.55
N THR A 282 8.21 2.96 4.16
CA THR A 282 7.76 2.81 2.77
C THR A 282 6.86 3.98 2.35
N ALA A 283 5.92 4.36 3.20
CA ALA A 283 5.02 5.47 2.93
C ALA A 283 5.73 6.83 2.84
N THR A 284 6.72 7.07 3.71
CA THR A 284 7.46 8.33 3.81
C THR A 284 8.58 8.46 2.78
N LEU A 285 9.35 7.40 2.52
CA LEU A 285 10.40 7.37 1.49
C LEU A 285 9.85 7.55 0.09
N GLY A 286 8.58 7.19 -0.15
CA GLY A 286 7.89 7.49 -1.41
C GLY A 286 7.81 8.99 -1.74
N GLY A 287 7.85 9.85 -0.72
CA GLY A 287 7.84 11.31 -0.84
C GLY A 287 6.49 11.94 -0.50
N LYS A 288 6.54 13.17 0.05
CA LYS A 288 5.34 13.91 0.48
C LYS A 288 4.43 14.20 -0.71
N GLY A 289 3.20 13.67 -0.69
CA GLY A 289 2.17 13.95 -1.71
C GLY A 289 2.26 13.09 -2.99
N ALA A 290 3.12 12.07 -3.04
CA ALA A 290 3.32 11.24 -4.23
C ALA A 290 2.89 9.78 -4.01
N ILE A 291 1.66 9.42 -4.40
CA ILE A 291 1.16 8.03 -4.27
C ILE A 291 2.02 7.06 -5.09
N TYR A 292 2.39 7.41 -6.32
CA TYR A 292 3.20 6.54 -7.18
C TYR A 292 4.63 6.33 -6.64
N GLY A 293 5.14 7.26 -5.83
CA GLY A 293 6.45 7.14 -5.18
C GLY A 293 6.50 5.99 -4.18
N VAL A 294 5.36 5.66 -3.54
CA VAL A 294 5.22 4.57 -2.56
C VAL A 294 5.67 3.23 -3.12
N VAL A 295 5.47 3.02 -4.41
CA VAL A 295 5.77 1.73 -5.00
C VAL A 295 7.24 1.58 -5.29
N ILE A 296 7.88 2.63 -5.79
CA ILE A 296 9.33 2.65 -5.95
C ILE A 296 9.99 2.39 -4.59
N SER A 297 9.50 3.06 -3.53
CA SER A 297 9.99 2.81 -2.17
C SER A 297 9.68 1.40 -1.68
N ALA A 298 8.53 0.81 -1.98
CA ALA A 298 8.18 -0.54 -1.54
C ALA A 298 9.12 -1.60 -2.13
N TYR A 299 9.37 -1.54 -3.45
CA TYR A 299 10.34 -2.42 -4.11
C TYR A 299 11.77 -2.19 -3.62
N PHE A 300 12.14 -0.92 -3.36
CA PHE A 300 13.44 -0.60 -2.79
C PHE A 300 13.60 -1.16 -1.37
N VAL A 301 12.63 -0.93 -0.48
CA VAL A 301 12.64 -1.40 0.92
C VAL A 301 12.62 -2.92 0.98
N ALA A 302 11.81 -3.59 0.15
CA ALA A 302 11.77 -5.05 0.09
C ALA A 302 13.11 -5.65 -0.36
N THR A 303 13.70 -5.10 -1.42
CA THR A 303 15.02 -5.53 -1.93
C THR A 303 16.12 -5.27 -0.89
N MET A 304 16.13 -4.09 -0.26
CA MET A 304 17.09 -3.77 0.80
C MET A 304 16.95 -4.69 2.00
N ARG A 305 15.72 -5.01 2.42
CA ARG A 305 15.45 -5.98 3.48
C ARG A 305 16.07 -7.33 3.14
N GLU A 306 15.91 -7.81 1.91
CA GLU A 306 16.46 -9.10 1.50
C GLU A 306 17.99 -9.10 1.43
N ILE A 307 18.59 -8.07 0.84
CA ILE A 307 20.06 -7.93 0.80
C ILE A 307 20.65 -7.90 2.21
N THR A 308 20.02 -7.13 3.11
CA THR A 308 20.50 -7.01 4.49
C THR A 308 20.32 -8.33 5.25
N ARG A 309 19.22 -9.06 5.00
CA ARG A 309 18.96 -10.39 5.57
C ARG A 309 20.06 -11.38 5.21
N ILE A 310 20.46 -11.41 3.93
CA ILE A 310 21.49 -12.33 3.43
C ILE A 310 22.89 -11.95 3.93
N THR A 311 23.18 -10.65 4.03
CA THR A 311 24.52 -10.16 4.38
C THR A 311 24.80 -10.17 5.88
N PHE A 312 23.80 -9.81 6.70
CA PHE A 312 23.99 -9.53 8.14
C PHE A 312 23.23 -10.49 9.07
N GLY A 313 22.44 -11.42 8.54
CA GLY A 313 21.73 -12.43 9.35
C GLY A 313 20.81 -11.81 10.41
N GLU A 314 21.05 -12.11 11.69
CA GLU A 314 20.24 -11.62 12.81
C GLU A 314 20.31 -10.10 13.00
N LEU A 315 21.44 -9.47 12.69
CA LEU A 315 21.61 -8.01 12.77
C LEU A 315 20.90 -7.26 11.63
N SER A 316 20.30 -7.99 10.69
CA SER A 316 19.70 -7.40 9.50
C SER A 316 18.60 -6.39 9.79
N VAL A 317 17.80 -6.61 10.84
CA VAL A 317 16.72 -5.70 11.23
C VAL A 317 17.28 -4.35 11.66
N VAL A 318 18.32 -4.35 12.51
CA VAL A 318 18.96 -3.14 13.03
C VAL A 318 19.66 -2.38 11.90
N VAL A 319 20.44 -3.09 11.08
CA VAL A 319 21.16 -2.49 9.94
C VAL A 319 20.19 -1.90 8.92
N LEU A 320 19.10 -2.61 8.60
CA LEU A 320 18.07 -2.13 7.68
C LEU A 320 17.48 -0.82 8.17
N PHE A 321 17.06 -0.74 9.44
CA PHE A 321 16.47 0.49 9.97
C PHE A 321 17.47 1.65 10.04
N LEU A 322 18.74 1.38 10.34
CA LEU A 322 19.80 2.40 10.26
C LEU A 322 19.94 2.95 8.84
N ILE A 323 20.01 2.09 7.83
CA ILE A 323 20.10 2.50 6.42
C ILE A 323 18.88 3.32 6.02
N LEU A 324 17.67 2.86 6.35
CA LEU A 324 16.43 3.57 6.00
C LEU A 324 16.32 4.92 6.71
N LEU A 325 16.80 5.03 7.96
CA LEU A 325 16.83 6.28 8.72
C LEU A 325 17.84 7.27 8.12
N LEU A 326 19.03 6.80 7.74
CA LEU A 326 20.00 7.60 7.00
C LEU A 326 19.43 8.09 5.67
N LEU A 327 18.77 7.20 4.92
CA LEU A 327 18.10 7.59 3.67
C LEU A 327 17.03 8.64 3.91
N LEU A 328 16.22 8.55 4.96
CA LEU A 328 15.22 9.55 5.28
C LEU A 328 15.87 10.91 5.63
N TYR A 329 17.02 10.91 6.29
CA TYR A 329 17.79 12.11 6.58
C TYR A 329 18.35 12.78 5.31
N PHE A 330 18.93 11.99 4.39
CA PHE A 330 19.54 12.50 3.15
C PHE A 330 18.50 12.81 2.06
N LEU A 331 17.44 12.01 1.94
CA LEU A 331 16.35 12.14 0.96
C LEU A 331 15.11 12.77 1.58
N ARG A 332 15.21 14.04 2.01
CA ARG A 332 14.12 14.78 2.68
C ARG A 332 12.82 14.89 1.86
N GLU A 333 12.91 14.78 0.53
CA GLU A 333 11.75 14.82 -0.37
C GLU A 333 11.30 13.43 -0.86
N GLY A 334 11.94 12.35 -0.38
CA GLY A 334 11.73 10.97 -0.84
C GLY A 334 12.24 10.69 -2.26
N PHE A 335 12.03 9.47 -2.73
CA PHE A 335 12.45 9.02 -4.06
C PHE A 335 11.80 9.85 -5.18
N TRP A 336 10.54 10.25 -5.00
CA TRP A 336 9.83 11.08 -5.99
C TRP A 336 10.29 12.54 -5.99
N GLY A 337 10.90 13.01 -4.90
CA GLY A 337 11.52 14.33 -4.77
C GLY A 337 12.73 14.54 -5.69
N LEU A 338 13.53 13.50 -5.92
CA LEU A 338 14.65 13.54 -6.88
C LEU A 338 14.19 13.93 -8.30
N TYR A 339 12.98 13.51 -8.68
CA TYR A 339 12.38 13.90 -9.95
C TYR A 339 11.81 15.33 -9.91
N ARG A 340 11.17 15.73 -8.79
CA ARG A 340 10.53 17.04 -8.62
C ARG A 340 11.54 18.20 -8.48
N LYS A 341 12.71 17.99 -7.88
CA LYS A 341 13.76 19.01 -7.69
C LYS A 341 14.22 19.70 -8.98
N ARG A 342 14.03 19.06 -10.14
CA ARG A 342 14.34 19.67 -11.45
C ARG A 342 13.23 20.58 -12.01
N ARG A 343 12.04 20.63 -11.41
CA ARG A 343 10.93 21.52 -11.81
C ARG A 343 10.09 21.95 -10.60
N TYR A 344 10.53 23.01 -9.93
CA TYR A 344 9.67 23.77 -9.03
C TYR A 344 8.49 24.34 -9.83
N ARG A 345 7.28 23.90 -9.50
CA ARG A 345 6.08 24.71 -9.70
C ARG A 345 5.12 24.41 -8.56
N GLU A 346 4.87 25.46 -7.79
CA GLU A 346 3.86 25.52 -6.74
C GLU A 346 2.52 25.03 -7.28
N TYR A 347 1.76 24.41 -6.39
CA TYR A 347 0.45 23.84 -6.66
C TYR A 347 -0.57 24.99 -6.71
N GLU A 348 -0.43 25.93 -7.64
CA GLU A 348 -1.49 26.87 -7.92
C GLU A 348 -2.58 26.14 -8.71
N PRO A 349 -3.81 25.96 -8.16
CA PRO A 349 -4.93 25.52 -8.95
C PRO A 349 -5.18 26.58 -10.05
N SER A 350 -4.85 26.26 -11.29
CA SER A 350 -5.19 27.14 -12.42
C SER A 350 -6.70 27.15 -12.60
N ILE A 351 -7.38 28.13 -11.99
CA ILE A 351 -8.80 28.38 -12.20
C ILE A 351 -8.93 28.86 -13.66
N LYS A 352 -9.37 27.96 -14.54
CA LYS A 352 -9.80 28.35 -15.89
C LYS A 352 -11.16 29.02 -15.78
N VAL A 353 -11.16 30.33 -15.56
CA VAL A 353 -12.36 31.15 -15.70
C VAL A 353 -12.76 31.12 -17.18
N ARG A 354 -13.85 30.44 -17.50
CA ARG A 354 -14.45 30.48 -18.83
C ARG A 354 -15.07 31.87 -18.98
N LYS A 355 -14.38 32.79 -19.67
CA LYS A 355 -15.01 34.04 -20.10
C LYS A 355 -16.19 33.64 -21.00
N LYS A 356 -17.42 33.96 -20.56
CA LYS A 356 -18.55 34.03 -21.49
C LYS A 356 -18.22 35.17 -22.46
N VAL A 357 -18.08 34.82 -23.73
CA VAL A 357 -18.17 35.79 -24.84
C VAL A 357 -19.65 36.02 -25.10
#